data_AF-A0A7V9QJH0-F1
#
_entry.id   AF-A0A7V9QJH0-F1
#
_cell.length_a   1.000
_cell.length_b   1.000
_cell.length_c   1.000
_cell.angle_alpha   90.00
_cell.angle_beta   90.00
_cell.angle_gamma   90.00
#
_symmetry.space_group_name_H-M   'P 1'
#
loop_
_entity.id
_entity.type
_entity.pdbx_description
1 polymer ?
#
loop_
_entity_poly.entity_id
_entity_poly.type
_entity_poly.pdbx_seq_one_letter_code
_entity_poly.pdbx_strand_id
1 'polypeptide(L)'
;MLPVDMPSWGRGYTQALHDYFAHTVRFTGHLTSLPQTANSMALDANHKDSLGRPNLCLTYAEHPDDRAAQLWFQRKTHEPIVAAGANKVWDLPIVPSDGSVHILGTARMRNDPRESVIDRIHRAHDVPDLFLCNGSSFVTSGRGQPTMTIQALAFRAAEHIGRFAKSREIWRIPTRRDDRFVTLFESLHDDRRRPAEGSPLEH
;
A
#
# COMPACT_ATOMS: atom_id res chain seq x y z
N MET A 1 4.16 24.89 5.39
CA MET A 1 5.24 24.83 4.37
C MET A 1 5.60 26.26 4.05
N LEU A 2 6.87 26.59 4.02
CA LEU A 2 7.32 27.97 3.85
C LEU A 2 7.95 28.14 2.46
N PRO A 3 7.94 29.36 1.89
CA PRO A 3 8.60 29.61 0.62
C PRO A 3 10.09 29.21 0.64
N VAL A 4 10.62 28.72 -0.48
CA VAL A 4 12.00 28.18 -0.51
C VAL A 4 13.08 29.25 -0.29
N ASP A 5 12.72 30.52 -0.45
CA ASP A 5 13.58 31.70 -0.41
C ASP A 5 13.70 32.35 0.98
N MET A 6 13.01 31.82 2.00
CA MET A 6 13.01 32.46 3.33
C MET A 6 14.23 32.08 4.19
N PRO A 7 14.63 32.94 5.15
CA PRO A 7 15.66 32.59 6.14
C PRO A 7 15.28 31.34 6.94
N SER A 8 16.24 30.44 7.17
CA SER A 8 16.01 29.19 7.92
C SER A 8 16.14 29.34 9.44
N TRP A 9 16.62 30.48 9.93
CA TRP A 9 16.81 30.74 11.37
C TRP A 9 16.69 32.23 11.72
N GLY A 10 16.63 32.52 13.02
CA GLY A 10 16.66 33.88 13.56
C GLY A 10 15.34 34.63 13.42
N ARG A 11 15.42 35.97 13.53
CA ARG A 11 14.24 36.85 13.50
C ARG A 11 13.48 36.78 12.17
N GLY A 12 14.19 36.66 11.05
CA GLY A 12 13.58 36.53 9.72
C GLY A 12 12.74 35.26 9.58
N TYR A 13 13.22 34.12 10.11
CA TYR A 13 12.45 32.87 10.16
C TYR A 13 11.20 33.00 11.03
N THR A 14 11.33 33.63 12.20
CA THR A 14 10.20 33.85 13.12
C THR A 14 9.11 34.71 12.47
N GLN A 15 9.51 35.77 11.76
CA GLN A 15 8.60 36.63 11.01
C GLN A 15 7.91 35.84 9.88
N ALA A 16 8.66 35.06 9.11
CA ALA A 16 8.07 34.23 8.06
C ALA A 16 7.06 33.21 8.62
N LEU A 17 7.34 32.57 9.76
CA LEU A 17 6.37 31.69 10.41
C LEU A 17 5.09 32.45 10.76
N HIS A 18 5.21 33.63 11.37
CA HIS A 18 4.06 34.46 11.71
C HIS A 18 3.23 34.82 10.45
N ASP A 19 3.90 35.19 9.37
CA ASP A 19 3.24 35.64 8.15
C ASP A 19 2.60 34.50 7.37
N TYR A 20 3.19 33.30 7.32
CA TYR A 20 2.72 32.21 6.48
C TYR A 20 1.88 31.15 7.20
N PHE A 21 2.08 30.92 8.50
CA PHE A 21 1.49 29.76 9.20
C PHE A 21 -0.04 29.70 9.09
N ALA A 22 -0.72 30.84 9.30
CA ALA A 22 -2.18 30.94 9.20
C ALA A 22 -2.69 31.42 7.83
N HIS A 23 -1.79 31.76 6.90
CA HIS A 23 -2.14 32.42 5.62
C HIS A 23 -1.67 31.63 4.39
N THR A 24 -1.42 30.32 4.55
CA THR A 24 -1.00 29.43 3.45
C THR A 24 -2.05 28.36 3.20
N VAL A 25 -2.48 28.24 1.95
CA VAL A 25 -3.25 27.09 1.46
C VAL A 25 -2.35 26.21 0.59
N ARG A 26 -2.56 24.89 0.64
CA ARG A 26 -1.83 23.93 -0.19
C ARG A 26 -2.82 23.10 -0.99
N PHE A 27 -2.62 23.05 -2.30
CA PHE A 27 -3.28 22.09 -3.18
C PHE A 27 -2.39 20.87 -3.38
N THR A 28 -2.92 19.68 -3.09
CA THR A 28 -2.27 18.39 -3.34
C THR A 28 -3.25 17.47 -4.04
N GLY A 29 -2.77 16.68 -4.99
CA GLY A 29 -3.58 15.70 -5.71
C GLY A 29 -2.80 14.41 -5.93
N HIS A 30 -3.52 13.30 -5.92
CA HIS A 30 -3.00 12.04 -6.43
C HIS A 30 -3.46 11.90 -7.88
N LEU A 31 -2.51 11.63 -8.76
CA LEU A 31 -2.79 11.38 -10.17
C LEU A 31 -2.66 9.88 -10.46
N THR A 32 -3.12 9.49 -11.64
CA THR A 32 -2.92 8.13 -12.13
C THR A 32 -1.44 7.92 -12.45
N SER A 33 -0.90 6.79 -12.01
CA SER A 33 0.30 6.19 -12.59
C SER A 33 -0.11 5.03 -13.49
N LEU A 34 0.31 5.09 -14.75
CA LEU A 34 -0.04 4.08 -15.74
C LEU A 34 0.71 2.77 -15.50
N PRO A 35 0.03 1.61 -15.64
CA PRO A 35 0.69 0.32 -15.52
C PRO A 35 1.69 0.14 -16.67
N GLN A 36 2.93 -0.21 -16.33
CA GLN A 36 4.00 -0.45 -17.30
C GLN A 36 4.59 -1.84 -17.08
N THR A 37 4.78 -2.58 -18.16
CA THR A 37 5.39 -3.92 -18.11
C THR A 37 6.87 -3.89 -17.71
N ALA A 38 7.55 -2.76 -17.92
CA ALA A 38 8.92 -2.54 -17.49
C ALA A 38 9.05 -2.34 -15.97
N ASN A 39 7.95 -1.96 -15.29
CA ASN A 39 7.95 -1.79 -13.84
C ASN A 39 7.74 -3.16 -13.16
N SER A 40 8.57 -3.49 -12.19
CA SER A 40 8.54 -4.79 -11.53
C SER A 40 9.00 -4.71 -10.08
N MET A 41 8.57 -5.70 -9.30
CA MET A 41 9.04 -5.94 -7.95
C MET A 41 9.59 -7.36 -7.84
N ALA A 42 10.75 -7.51 -7.24
CA ALA A 42 11.39 -8.79 -6.99
C ALA A 42 11.92 -8.84 -5.55
N LEU A 43 12.21 -10.05 -5.08
CA LEU A 43 12.95 -10.23 -3.84
C LEU A 43 14.45 -10.23 -4.15
N ASP A 44 15.22 -9.50 -3.35
CA ASP A 44 16.68 -9.49 -3.42
C ASP A 44 17.23 -10.76 -2.77
N ALA A 45 17.97 -11.56 -3.55
CA ALA A 45 18.54 -12.81 -3.09
C ALA A 45 19.70 -12.65 -2.10
N ASN A 46 20.39 -11.50 -2.13
CA ASN A 46 21.65 -11.27 -1.42
C ASN A 46 21.47 -10.41 -0.18
N HIS A 47 20.45 -9.55 -0.16
CA HIS A 47 20.20 -8.65 0.95
C HIS A 47 18.94 -9.04 1.70
N LYS A 48 19.06 -9.07 3.04
CA LYS A 48 17.98 -9.42 3.94
C LYS A 48 17.74 -8.29 4.94
N ASP A 49 16.51 -8.20 5.42
CA ASP A 49 16.15 -7.33 6.53
C ASP A 49 16.69 -7.87 7.87
N SER A 50 16.47 -7.12 8.94
CA SER A 50 16.86 -7.51 10.30
C SER A 50 16.15 -8.78 10.82
N LEU A 51 15.08 -9.21 10.16
CA LEU A 51 14.33 -10.44 10.46
C LEU A 51 14.74 -11.62 9.55
N GLY A 52 15.77 -11.44 8.71
CA GLY A 52 16.28 -12.46 7.81
C GLY A 52 15.43 -12.69 6.56
N ARG A 53 14.47 -11.81 6.25
CA ARG A 53 13.62 -11.90 5.06
C ARG A 53 14.31 -11.21 3.88
N PRO A 54 14.19 -11.73 2.65
CA PRO A 54 14.70 -11.06 1.46
C PRO A 54 14.18 -9.62 1.33
N ASN A 55 15.07 -8.67 1.03
CA ASN A 55 14.68 -7.29 0.76
C ASN A 55 13.84 -7.19 -0.51
N LEU A 56 13.08 -6.09 -0.65
CA LEU A 56 12.39 -5.77 -1.89
C LEU A 56 13.33 -5.04 -2.84
N CYS A 57 13.41 -5.52 -4.09
CA CYS A 57 14.03 -4.82 -5.21
C CYS A 57 12.94 -4.28 -6.13
N LEU A 58 12.95 -2.97 -6.35
CA LEU A 58 11.94 -2.27 -7.15
C LEU A 58 12.59 -1.71 -8.42
N THR A 59 12.06 -2.09 -9.58
CA THR A 59 12.32 -1.41 -10.86
C THR A 59 11.12 -0.54 -11.17
N TYR A 60 11.29 0.77 -11.19
CA TYR A 60 10.20 1.69 -11.45
C TYR A 60 10.67 2.92 -12.25
N ALA A 61 9.89 3.27 -13.26
CA ALA A 61 9.93 4.55 -13.94
C ALA A 61 8.51 5.07 -14.16
N GLU A 62 8.33 6.39 -14.14
CA GLU A 62 7.07 7.03 -14.48
C GLU A 62 6.82 6.99 -15.99
N HIS A 63 5.56 6.86 -16.42
CA HIS A 63 5.22 7.01 -17.83
C HIS A 63 5.30 8.49 -18.23
N PRO A 64 5.67 8.85 -19.48
CA PRO A 64 5.68 10.25 -19.93
C PRO A 64 4.35 10.99 -19.70
N ASP A 65 3.21 10.29 -19.83
CA ASP A 65 1.89 10.86 -19.55
C ASP A 65 1.64 11.10 -18.05
N ASP A 66 2.23 10.28 -17.16
CA ASP A 66 2.17 10.53 -15.71
C ASP A 66 2.84 11.87 -15.41
N ARG A 67 4.03 12.10 -15.99
CA ARG A 67 4.78 13.36 -15.89
C ARG A 67 4.02 14.55 -16.48
N ALA A 68 3.43 14.37 -17.67
CA ALA A 68 2.64 15.40 -18.33
C ALA A 68 1.40 15.79 -17.49
N ALA A 69 0.72 14.80 -16.89
CA ALA A 69 -0.42 15.02 -16.01
C ALA A 69 -0.02 15.77 -14.74
N GLN A 70 1.11 15.43 -14.11
CA GLN A 70 1.63 16.14 -12.94
C GLN A 70 1.91 17.62 -13.24
N LEU A 71 2.59 17.90 -14.36
CA LEU A 71 2.87 19.27 -14.81
C LEU A 71 1.59 20.06 -15.14
N TRP A 72 0.62 19.42 -15.80
CA TRP A 72 -0.67 20.04 -16.09
C TRP A 72 -1.42 20.36 -14.80
N PHE A 73 -1.50 19.41 -13.86
CA PHE A 73 -2.18 19.58 -12.59
C PHE A 73 -1.57 20.72 -11.78
N GLN A 74 -0.24 20.76 -11.66
CA GLN A 74 0.49 21.83 -10.98
C GLN A 74 0.11 23.21 -11.52
N ARG A 75 0.22 23.42 -12.85
CA ARG A 75 -0.18 24.69 -13.46
C ARG A 75 -1.66 25.01 -13.24
N LYS A 76 -2.54 24.01 -13.34
CA LYS A 76 -3.98 24.20 -13.19
C LYS A 76 -4.36 24.60 -11.76
N THR A 77 -3.61 24.15 -10.75
CA THR A 77 -3.87 24.53 -9.35
C THR A 77 -3.59 25.98 -9.03
N HIS A 78 -2.86 26.72 -9.88
CA HIS A 78 -2.63 28.15 -9.68
C HIS A 78 -3.91 28.96 -9.88
N GLU A 79 -4.78 28.56 -10.81
CA GLU A 79 -6.03 29.28 -11.11
C GLU A 79 -6.93 29.47 -9.86
N PRO A 80 -7.31 28.42 -9.10
CA PRO A 80 -8.13 28.61 -7.90
C PRO A 80 -7.37 29.33 -6.78
N ILE A 81 -6.05 29.19 -6.67
CA ILE A 81 -5.24 29.88 -5.66
C ILE A 81 -5.22 31.39 -5.91
N VAL A 82 -5.02 31.80 -7.17
CA VAL A 82 -5.06 33.21 -7.58
C VAL A 82 -6.47 33.77 -7.43
N ALA A 83 -7.50 33.03 -7.84
CA ALA A 83 -8.89 33.44 -7.68
C ALA A 83 -9.30 33.61 -6.20
N ALA A 84 -8.68 32.87 -5.28
CA ALA A 84 -8.86 33.01 -3.84
C ALA A 84 -8.12 34.23 -3.23
N GLY A 85 -7.40 35.01 -4.04
CA GLY A 85 -6.73 36.23 -3.60
C GLY A 85 -5.30 36.03 -3.10
N ALA A 86 -4.61 34.97 -3.54
CA ALA A 86 -3.23 34.74 -3.11
C ALA A 86 -2.26 35.81 -3.64
N ASN A 87 -1.51 36.42 -2.73
CA ASN A 87 -0.48 37.41 -3.06
C ASN A 87 0.84 36.79 -3.55
N LYS A 88 1.06 35.50 -3.25
CA LYS A 88 2.23 34.72 -3.65
C LYS A 88 1.81 33.29 -3.94
N VAL A 89 2.28 32.75 -5.06
CA VAL A 89 2.08 31.35 -5.47
C VAL A 89 3.46 30.76 -5.78
N TRP A 90 3.71 29.54 -5.32
CA TRP A 90 4.94 28.83 -5.61
C TRP A 90 4.66 27.33 -5.72
N ASP A 91 5.49 26.67 -6.51
CA ASP A 91 5.41 25.25 -6.77
C ASP A 91 6.42 24.46 -5.95
N LEU A 92 6.03 23.25 -5.56
CA LEU A 92 6.99 22.25 -5.15
C LEU A 92 7.59 21.58 -6.39
N PRO A 93 8.90 21.30 -6.41
CA PRO A 93 9.53 20.66 -7.55
C PRO A 93 8.92 19.27 -7.76
N ILE A 94 8.59 18.97 -9.01
CA ILE A 94 8.17 17.63 -9.39
C ILE A 94 9.44 16.79 -9.60
N VAL A 95 9.77 15.99 -8.60
CA VAL A 95 10.90 15.05 -8.60
C VAL A 95 10.41 13.63 -8.89
N PRO A 96 11.27 12.75 -9.44
CA PRO A 96 10.92 11.34 -9.59
C PRO A 96 10.46 10.73 -8.25
N SER A 97 9.42 9.89 -8.30
CA SER A 97 8.93 9.18 -7.12
C SER A 97 10.00 8.21 -6.59
N ASP A 98 10.44 8.42 -5.34
CA ASP A 98 11.36 7.54 -4.60
C ASP A 98 10.65 6.55 -3.66
N GLY A 99 9.31 6.65 -3.59
CA GLY A 99 8.45 5.77 -2.82
C GLY A 99 7.05 6.34 -2.74
N SER A 100 6.03 5.47 -2.66
CA SER A 100 4.64 5.87 -2.53
C SER A 100 3.94 5.06 -1.43
N VAL A 101 2.97 5.69 -0.77
CA VAL A 101 2.08 5.00 0.19
C VAL A 101 1.00 4.17 -0.52
N HIS A 102 0.76 4.41 -1.82
CA HIS A 102 -0.20 3.66 -2.63
C HIS A 102 0.53 2.69 -3.58
N ILE A 103 1.00 1.56 -3.03
CA ILE A 103 1.62 0.49 -3.82
C ILE A 103 0.53 -0.42 -4.37
N LEU A 104 0.40 -0.46 -5.70
CA LEU A 104 -0.72 -1.10 -6.40
C LEU A 104 -0.23 -2.02 -7.52
N GLY A 105 -1.04 -3.01 -7.89
CA GLY A 105 -0.86 -3.81 -9.12
C GLY A 105 0.23 -4.87 -9.12
N THR A 106 0.79 -5.19 -7.96
CA THR A 106 1.91 -6.13 -7.80
C THR A 106 1.50 -7.61 -7.93
N ALA A 107 0.22 -7.91 -7.82
CA ALA A 107 -0.38 -9.22 -8.06
C ALA A 107 -1.73 -9.02 -8.77
N ARG A 108 -1.66 -8.40 -9.94
CA ARG A 108 -2.81 -7.87 -10.70
C ARG A 108 -3.85 -8.94 -11.01
N MET A 109 -5.11 -8.49 -11.11
CA MET A 109 -6.29 -9.29 -11.40
C MET A 109 -6.59 -9.39 -12.90
N ARG A 110 -6.80 -10.59 -13.44
CA ARG A 110 -7.34 -10.81 -14.81
C ARG A 110 -7.94 -12.21 -14.95
N ASN A 111 -8.75 -12.44 -15.97
CA ASN A 111 -9.31 -13.78 -16.22
C ASN A 111 -8.27 -14.77 -16.78
N ASP A 112 -7.23 -14.29 -17.45
CA ASP A 112 -6.19 -15.15 -18.04
C ASP A 112 -5.03 -15.35 -17.04
N PRO A 113 -4.72 -16.60 -16.64
CA PRO A 113 -3.59 -16.91 -15.76
C PRO A 113 -2.22 -16.56 -16.34
N ARG A 114 -2.10 -16.41 -17.66
CA ARG A 114 -0.84 -15.98 -18.31
C ARG A 114 -0.55 -14.50 -18.12
N GLU A 115 -1.56 -13.73 -17.72
CA GLU A 115 -1.50 -12.28 -17.65
C GLU A 115 -1.79 -11.73 -16.25
N SER A 116 -2.00 -12.59 -15.24
CA SER A 116 -2.37 -12.17 -13.88
C SER A 116 -2.04 -13.22 -12.84
N VAL A 117 -1.97 -12.79 -11.57
CA VAL A 117 -1.73 -13.69 -10.43
C VAL A 117 -3.05 -14.24 -9.90
N ILE A 118 -4.09 -13.42 -9.94
CA ILE A 118 -5.42 -13.75 -9.43
C ILE A 118 -6.50 -13.49 -10.47
N ASP A 119 -7.59 -14.24 -10.36
CA ASP A 119 -8.77 -14.09 -11.18
C ASP A 119 -9.66 -12.91 -10.74
N ARG A 120 -10.74 -12.66 -11.51
CA ARG A 120 -11.70 -11.57 -11.24
C ARG A 120 -12.39 -11.62 -9.87
N ILE A 121 -12.32 -12.75 -9.16
CA ILE A 121 -12.90 -12.93 -7.82
C ILE A 121 -11.84 -12.98 -6.72
N HIS A 122 -10.60 -12.56 -7.02
CA HIS A 122 -9.46 -12.51 -6.13
C HIS A 122 -8.86 -13.87 -5.74
N ARG A 123 -9.19 -14.95 -6.45
CA ARG A 123 -8.62 -16.28 -6.24
C ARG A 123 -7.32 -16.41 -7.04
N ALA A 124 -6.26 -16.93 -6.43
CA ALA A 124 -5.04 -17.26 -7.16
C ALA A 124 -5.30 -18.35 -8.20
N HIS A 125 -4.73 -18.20 -9.39
CA HIS A 125 -4.91 -19.18 -10.47
C HIS A 125 -4.29 -20.54 -10.14
N ASP A 126 -3.09 -20.53 -9.53
CA ASP A 126 -2.31 -21.74 -9.27
C ASP A 126 -2.65 -22.41 -7.93
N VAL A 127 -3.26 -21.67 -7.00
CA VAL A 127 -3.57 -22.16 -5.66
C VAL A 127 -5.06 -21.94 -5.36
N PRO A 128 -5.89 -22.98 -5.52
CA PRO A 128 -7.34 -22.85 -5.39
C PRO A 128 -7.83 -22.31 -4.04
N ASP A 129 -7.09 -22.49 -2.97
CA ASP A 129 -7.52 -22.03 -1.64
C ASP A 129 -6.89 -20.67 -1.25
N LEU A 130 -6.13 -20.03 -2.14
CA LEU A 130 -5.47 -18.76 -1.86
C LEU A 130 -6.24 -17.57 -2.48
N PHE A 131 -6.47 -16.54 -1.67
CA PHE A 131 -7.15 -15.31 -2.10
C PHE A 131 -6.32 -14.08 -1.72
N LEU A 132 -6.26 -13.07 -2.59
CA LEU A 132 -5.50 -11.84 -2.37
C LEU A 132 -6.41 -10.61 -2.50
N CYS A 133 -6.63 -9.89 -1.39
CA CYS A 133 -7.54 -8.74 -1.33
C CYS A 133 -6.82 -7.51 -0.77
N ASN A 134 -5.97 -6.88 -1.58
CA ASN A 134 -5.31 -5.62 -1.23
C ASN A 134 -4.97 -4.82 -2.51
N GLY A 135 -4.20 -3.74 -2.41
CA GLY A 135 -3.82 -2.89 -3.54
C GLY A 135 -3.11 -3.63 -4.68
N SER A 136 -2.48 -4.78 -4.42
CA SER A 136 -1.80 -5.61 -5.41
C SER A 136 -2.73 -6.07 -6.53
N SER A 137 -4.03 -6.22 -6.27
CA SER A 137 -5.00 -6.74 -7.24
C SER A 137 -5.35 -5.73 -8.34
N PHE A 138 -5.00 -4.45 -8.16
CA PHE A 138 -5.45 -3.37 -9.02
C PHE A 138 -4.77 -3.44 -10.39
N VAL A 139 -5.55 -3.33 -11.46
CA VAL A 139 -5.01 -3.24 -12.83
C VAL A 139 -4.71 -1.81 -13.27
N THR A 140 -5.27 -0.83 -12.55
CA THR A 140 -5.02 0.61 -12.74
C THR A 140 -4.93 1.26 -11.37
N SER A 141 -4.12 2.30 -11.24
CA SER A 141 -3.95 3.01 -9.96
C SER A 141 -5.14 3.89 -9.58
N GLY A 142 -5.98 4.28 -10.55
CA GLY A 142 -7.09 5.20 -10.33
C GLY A 142 -6.63 6.64 -10.08
N ARG A 143 -7.48 7.47 -9.44
CA ARG A 143 -7.16 8.86 -9.05
C ARG A 143 -7.45 9.17 -7.57
N GLY A 144 -8.09 8.23 -6.87
CA GLY A 144 -8.51 8.37 -5.48
C GLY A 144 -7.65 7.55 -4.53
N GLN A 145 -7.96 7.65 -3.25
CA GLN A 145 -7.37 6.76 -2.24
C GLN A 145 -7.89 5.32 -2.46
N PRO A 146 -7.00 4.31 -2.52
CA PRO A 146 -7.39 2.96 -2.93
C PRO A 146 -8.13 2.19 -1.83
N THR A 147 -8.01 2.58 -0.55
CA THR A 147 -8.49 1.82 0.61
C THR A 147 -9.97 1.44 0.53
N MET A 148 -10.83 2.38 0.15
CA MET A 148 -12.27 2.11 0.08
C MET A 148 -12.60 1.14 -1.06
N THR A 149 -11.88 1.22 -2.18
CA THR A 149 -11.98 0.24 -3.27
C THR A 149 -11.45 -1.13 -2.85
N ILE A 150 -10.33 -1.18 -2.11
CA ILE A 150 -9.79 -2.42 -1.54
C ILE A 150 -10.84 -3.07 -0.63
N GLN A 151 -11.49 -2.30 0.24
CA GLN A 151 -12.53 -2.81 1.14
C GLN A 151 -13.74 -3.35 0.38
N ALA A 152 -14.22 -2.63 -0.65
CA ALA A 152 -15.31 -3.11 -1.49
C ALA A 152 -14.97 -4.43 -2.21
N LEU A 153 -13.74 -4.53 -2.74
CA LEU A 153 -13.25 -5.75 -3.39
C LEU A 153 -13.08 -6.90 -2.39
N ALA A 154 -12.62 -6.63 -1.17
CA ALA A 154 -12.50 -7.60 -0.11
C ALA A 154 -13.87 -8.16 0.32
N PHE A 155 -14.90 -7.32 0.45
CA PHE A 155 -16.26 -7.79 0.74
C PHE A 155 -16.80 -8.70 -0.36
N ARG A 156 -16.61 -8.31 -1.63
CA ARG A 156 -16.98 -9.14 -2.77
C ARG A 156 -16.26 -10.50 -2.77
N ALA A 157 -14.96 -10.51 -2.50
CA ALA A 157 -14.19 -11.74 -2.41
C ALA A 157 -14.66 -12.61 -1.23
N ALA A 158 -14.97 -12.01 -0.07
CA ALA A 158 -15.49 -12.72 1.09
C ALA A 158 -16.83 -13.43 0.80
N GLU A 159 -17.73 -12.83 0.02
CA GLU A 159 -18.97 -13.50 -0.43
C GLU A 159 -18.69 -14.73 -1.29
N HIS A 160 -17.69 -14.66 -2.19
CA HIS A 160 -17.25 -15.81 -2.97
C HIS A 160 -16.66 -16.90 -2.09
N ILE A 161 -15.73 -16.54 -1.20
CA ILE A 161 -15.11 -17.46 -0.23
C ILE A 161 -16.19 -18.16 0.59
N GLY A 162 -17.17 -17.41 1.11
CA GLY A 162 -18.27 -17.97 1.89
C GLY A 162 -19.13 -18.96 1.11
N ARG A 163 -19.37 -18.73 -0.18
CA ARG A 163 -20.06 -19.68 -1.05
C ARG A 163 -19.25 -20.94 -1.30
N PHE A 164 -17.98 -20.80 -1.67
CA PHE A 164 -17.09 -21.93 -1.94
C PHE A 164 -16.85 -22.80 -0.69
N ALA A 165 -16.77 -22.18 0.49
CA ALA A 165 -16.67 -22.92 1.75
C ALA A 165 -17.94 -23.74 2.03
N LYS A 166 -19.13 -23.15 1.82
CA LYS A 166 -20.41 -23.86 1.98
C LYS A 166 -20.57 -25.02 1.00
N SER A 167 -20.11 -24.87 -0.23
CA SER A 167 -20.13 -25.92 -1.27
C SER A 167 -18.97 -26.92 -1.19
N ARG A 168 -18.01 -26.72 -0.27
CA ARG A 168 -16.80 -27.55 -0.11
C ARG A 168 -15.92 -27.59 -1.36
N GLU A 169 -15.88 -26.48 -2.09
CA GLU A 169 -15.00 -26.24 -3.25
C GLU A 169 -13.61 -25.74 -2.84
N ILE A 170 -13.48 -25.19 -1.63
CA ILE A 170 -12.22 -24.78 -1.00
C ILE A 170 -12.11 -25.38 0.40
N TRP A 171 -10.89 -25.50 0.92
CA TRP A 171 -10.63 -25.96 2.29
C TRP A 171 -11.28 -27.30 2.58
N ARG A 172 -11.12 -28.25 1.64
CA ARG A 172 -11.49 -29.64 1.91
C ARG A 172 -10.59 -30.14 3.04
N ILE A 173 -11.09 -30.04 4.27
CA ILE A 173 -10.49 -30.70 5.43
C ILE A 173 -10.37 -32.17 5.00
N PRO A 174 -9.16 -32.75 4.96
CA PRO A 174 -9.03 -34.17 4.69
C PRO A 174 -9.90 -34.89 5.71
N THR A 175 -10.93 -35.61 5.25
CA THR A 175 -11.82 -36.38 6.14
C THR A 175 -11.13 -37.59 6.74
N ARG A 176 -9.80 -37.69 6.62
CA ARG A 176 -9.00 -38.71 7.23
C ARG A 176 -8.61 -38.22 8.62
N ARG A 177 -9.25 -38.80 9.64
CA ARG A 177 -8.64 -38.99 10.95
C ARG A 177 -7.28 -39.67 10.73
N ASP A 178 -6.24 -38.88 10.52
CA ASP A 178 -4.88 -39.25 10.89
C ASP A 178 -4.59 -38.39 12.10
N ASP A 179 -4.57 -39.03 13.28
CA ASP A 179 -4.49 -38.45 14.63
C ASP A 179 -3.17 -37.72 14.94
N ARG A 180 -2.52 -37.12 13.94
CA ARG A 180 -1.19 -36.50 14.04
C ARG A 180 -1.19 -34.98 13.86
N PHE A 181 -2.29 -34.36 13.42
CA PHE A 181 -2.34 -32.90 13.19
C PHE A 181 -3.11 -32.11 14.26
N VAL A 182 -3.96 -32.75 15.08
CA VAL A 182 -4.70 -32.07 16.15
C VAL A 182 -3.80 -31.75 17.35
N THR A 183 -2.66 -32.42 17.50
CA THR A 183 -1.78 -32.30 18.66
C THR A 183 -1.00 -30.99 18.74
N LEU A 184 -0.92 -30.19 17.66
CA LEU A 184 -0.16 -28.94 17.66
C LEU A 184 -0.97 -27.73 18.15
N PHE A 185 -2.30 -27.76 18.02
CA PHE A 185 -3.14 -26.63 18.46
C PHE A 185 -3.53 -26.75 19.94
N GLU A 186 -3.64 -27.97 20.46
CA GLU A 186 -3.96 -28.21 21.88
C GLU A 186 -2.77 -27.97 22.81
N SER A 187 -1.51 -28.21 22.37
CA SER A 187 -0.34 -27.97 23.23
C SER A 187 -0.06 -26.47 23.49
N LEU A 188 -0.48 -25.59 22.59
CA LEU A 188 -0.32 -24.13 22.72
C LEU A 188 -1.35 -23.47 23.64
N HIS A 189 -2.39 -24.20 24.09
CA HIS A 189 -3.37 -23.69 25.06
C HIS A 189 -3.16 -24.17 26.50
N ASP A 190 -2.38 -25.24 26.70
CA ASP A 190 -2.12 -25.77 28.05
C ASP A 190 -0.97 -25.03 28.77
N ASP A 191 -0.08 -24.37 28.02
CA ASP A 191 1.08 -23.66 28.59
C ASP A 191 0.72 -22.35 29.32
N ARG A 192 -0.56 -21.96 29.35
CA ARG A 192 -1.07 -20.81 30.13
C ARG A 192 -1.57 -21.16 31.53
N ARG A 193 -1.41 -22.41 31.99
CA ARG A 193 -1.86 -22.87 33.32
C ARG A 193 -0.76 -23.31 34.27
N ARG A 194 0.51 -22.98 34.01
CA ARG A 194 1.56 -23.17 35.04
C ARG A 194 1.60 -21.96 35.99
N PRO A 195 1.50 -22.17 37.32
CA PRO A 195 1.74 -21.10 38.28
C PRO A 195 3.19 -20.63 38.17
N ALA A 196 3.42 -19.33 38.27
CA ALA A 196 4.76 -18.76 38.35
C ALA A 196 5.44 -19.24 39.65
N GLU A 197 6.36 -20.20 39.55
CA GLU A 197 7.29 -20.50 40.63
C GLU A 197 8.38 -19.41 40.68
N GLY A 198 8.54 -18.84 41.86
CA GLY A 198 9.36 -17.67 42.12
C GLY A 198 10.86 -17.91 41.93
N SER A 199 11.55 -16.84 41.55
CA SER A 199 13.00 -16.73 41.67
C SER A 199 13.32 -15.58 42.63
N PRO A 200 14.16 -15.78 43.66
CA PRO A 200 14.49 -14.74 44.62
C PRO A 200 15.52 -13.76 44.05
N LEU A 201 15.44 -12.53 44.53
CA LEU A 201 16.45 -11.48 44.40
C LEU A 201 17.79 -11.96 44.99
N GLU A 202 18.91 -11.69 44.32
CA GLU A 202 20.13 -11.14 44.95
C GLU A 202 21.21 -10.72 43.93
N HIS A 203 21.73 -9.51 44.17
CA HIS A 203 22.90 -8.77 43.66
C HIS A 203 22.93 -8.25 42.22
#